data_AF-A0A7X5XAQ9-F1
#
_entry.id   AF-A0A7X5XAQ9-F1
#
_cell.length_a   1.000
_cell.length_b   1.000
_cell.length_c   1.000
_cell.angle_alpha   90.00
_cell.angle_beta   90.00
_cell.angle_gamma   90.00
#
_symmetry.space_group_name_H-M   'P 1'
#
loop_
_entity.id
_entity.type
_entity.pdbx_description
1 polymer ?
#
loop_
_entity_poly.entity_id
_entity_poly.type
_entity_poly.pdbx_seq_one_letter_code
_entity_poly.pdbx_strand_id
1 'polypeptide(L)'
;MPPNEGVGITLNQFDIRVEEHSRTAEAIMRQAAQAADYSPQSFGLDDEGQPVTATEVDSRDPRSMVTRRKKAGYWRHPIADMLHVMLLLDAQLFESRITPDRPRVEFGDGIAESAEQTAITLDLLNRAGAVSTATKVKILNPSWDDTAVQAEVAAILAETGAAAPDPVGSFPT
;
A
#
# COMPACT_ATOMS: atom_id res chain seq x y z
N MET A 1 29.65 45.05 67.17
CA MET A 1 29.64 45.07 65.70
C MET A 1 29.58 43.62 65.26
N PRO A 2 28.45 43.11 64.73
CA PRO A 2 28.37 41.71 64.37
C PRO A 2 29.09 41.48 63.03
N PRO A 3 29.85 40.38 62.87
CA PRO A 3 30.47 40.01 61.60
C PRO A 3 29.50 39.14 60.80
N ASN A 4 29.36 39.44 59.49
CA ASN A 4 28.99 38.55 58.38
C ASN A 4 28.24 39.34 57.29
N GLU A 5 28.86 40.36 56.73
CA GLU A 5 28.46 40.94 55.43
C GLU A 5 29.50 40.50 54.40
N GLY A 6 29.16 39.60 53.48
CA GLY A 6 30.06 39.35 52.35
C GLY A 6 30.07 37.96 51.69
N VAL A 7 29.14 37.05 51.97
CA VAL A 7 29.00 35.82 51.16
C VAL A 7 27.62 35.80 50.52
N GLY A 8 27.41 36.70 49.56
CA GLY A 8 26.25 36.65 48.67
C GLY A 8 26.41 35.47 47.72
N ILE A 9 25.56 34.47 47.85
CA ILE A 9 25.49 33.34 46.93
C ILE A 9 25.13 33.88 45.55
N THR A 10 26.03 33.73 44.57
CA THR A 10 25.73 34.07 43.18
C THR A 10 24.77 33.01 42.62
N LEU A 11 23.49 33.35 42.49
CA LEU A 11 22.51 32.52 41.81
C LEU A 11 22.83 32.50 40.32
N ASN A 12 23.50 31.43 39.88
CA ASN A 12 23.78 31.19 38.48
C ASN A 12 22.77 30.17 37.95
N GLN A 13 21.76 30.64 37.22
CA GLN A 13 20.79 29.77 36.56
C GLN A 13 21.19 29.60 35.09
N PHE A 14 21.63 28.40 34.74
CA PHE A 14 21.98 28.06 33.37
C PHE A 14 20.72 27.96 32.52
N ASP A 15 20.85 28.39 31.27
CA ASP A 15 19.78 28.28 30.28
C ASP A 15 19.52 26.80 29.99
N ILE A 16 18.25 26.38 30.08
CA ILE A 16 17.88 24.99 29.82
C ILE A 16 17.58 24.87 28.33
N ARG A 17 18.49 24.21 27.60
CA ARG A 17 18.46 24.02 26.13
C ARG A 17 17.40 23.02 25.66
N VAL A 18 16.18 23.14 26.16
CA VAL A 18 15.10 22.18 25.86
C VAL A 18 14.80 22.15 24.36
N GLU A 19 14.78 23.31 23.72
CA GLU A 19 14.45 23.46 22.31
C GLU A 19 15.51 22.82 21.39
N GLU A 20 16.80 23.06 21.66
CA GLU A 20 17.87 22.46 20.87
C GLU A 20 17.92 20.93 21.05
N HIS A 21 17.62 20.45 22.25
CA HIS A 21 17.54 19.02 22.53
C HIS A 21 16.33 18.37 21.86
N SER A 22 15.14 19.00 21.89
CA SER A 22 13.95 18.50 21.21
C SER A 22 14.18 18.36 19.71
N ARG A 23 14.70 19.42 19.07
CA ARG A 23 15.00 19.42 17.63
C ARG A 23 16.00 18.33 17.23
N THR A 24 17.02 18.12 18.07
CA THR A 24 18.02 17.07 17.81
C THR A 24 17.40 15.67 17.96
N ALA A 25 16.57 15.47 18.99
CA ALA A 25 15.90 14.19 19.21
C ALA A 25 14.92 13.84 18.07
N GLU A 26 14.13 14.81 17.61
CA GLU A 26 13.22 14.66 16.47
C GLU A 26 13.97 14.32 15.18
N ALA A 27 15.10 15.00 14.92
CA ALA A 27 15.93 14.73 13.76
C ALA A 27 16.51 13.30 13.78
N ILE A 28 17.01 12.84 14.94
CA ILE A 28 17.51 11.48 15.10
C ILE A 28 16.37 10.46 14.91
N MET A 29 15.19 10.73 15.47
CA MET A 29 14.05 9.83 15.36
C MET A 29 13.58 9.70 13.90
N ARG A 30 13.53 10.82 13.16
CA ARG A 30 13.22 10.83 11.73
C ARG A 30 14.25 10.03 10.94
N GLN A 31 15.54 10.22 11.21
CA GLN A 31 16.61 9.48 10.56
C GLN A 31 16.54 7.98 10.87
N ALA A 32 16.26 7.61 12.12
CA ALA A 32 16.11 6.21 12.54
C ALA A 32 14.90 5.54 11.86
N ALA A 33 13.76 6.23 11.79
CA ALA A 33 12.56 5.73 11.10
C ALA A 33 12.85 5.49 9.61
N GLN A 34 13.51 6.44 8.94
CA GLN A 34 13.92 6.31 7.54
C GLN A 34 14.95 5.18 7.33
N ALA A 35 15.92 5.03 8.23
CA ALA A 35 16.91 3.95 8.16
C ALA A 35 16.29 2.56 8.35
N ALA A 36 15.17 2.48 9.07
CA ALA A 36 14.37 1.28 9.23
C ALA A 36 13.33 1.09 8.10
N ASP A 37 13.40 1.91 7.05
CA ASP A 37 12.47 1.95 5.91
C ASP A 37 11.00 2.15 6.30
N TYR A 38 10.74 2.85 7.41
CA TYR A 38 9.41 3.31 7.80
C TYR A 38 9.16 4.76 7.36
N SER A 39 7.89 5.11 7.18
CA SER A 39 7.49 6.52 7.00
C SER A 39 7.59 7.25 8.35
N PRO A 40 8.28 8.40 8.44
CA PRO A 40 8.30 9.23 9.65
C PRO A 40 6.90 9.65 10.15
N GLN A 41 5.93 9.73 9.25
CA GLN A 41 4.53 10.04 9.57
C GLN A 41 3.85 8.96 10.41
N SER A 42 4.25 7.69 10.28
CA SER A 42 3.75 6.60 11.13
C SER A 42 4.07 6.82 12.61
N PHE A 43 5.01 7.74 12.89
CA PHE A 43 5.42 8.15 14.22
C PHE A 43 5.04 9.60 14.55
N GLY A 44 4.23 10.26 13.72
CA GLY A 44 3.81 11.66 13.94
C GLY A 44 4.94 12.68 13.80
N LEU A 45 6.02 12.35 13.10
CA LEU A 45 7.23 13.19 13.00
C LEU A 45 7.21 14.21 11.86
N ASP A 46 6.11 14.32 11.12
CA ASP A 46 5.93 15.41 10.15
C ASP A 46 5.12 16.54 10.77
N ASP A 47 5.56 17.78 10.50
CA ASP A 47 5.05 19.02 11.05
C ASP A 47 3.51 19.09 11.08
N GLU A 48 2.95 19.41 12.23
CA GLU A 48 1.53 19.65 12.52
C GLU A 48 0.94 20.90 11.81
N GLY A 49 1.59 21.41 10.76
CA GLY A 49 1.32 22.75 10.20
C GLY A 49 0.71 22.81 8.80
N GLN A 50 0.57 21.70 8.08
CA GLN A 50 -0.11 21.70 6.77
C GLN A 50 -1.31 20.77 6.82
N PRO A 51 -2.53 21.24 6.45
CA PRO A 51 -3.68 20.36 6.32
C PRO A 51 -3.35 19.29 5.30
N VAL A 52 -3.08 18.08 5.79
CA VAL A 52 -2.76 16.92 4.97
C VAL A 52 -3.96 16.67 4.07
N THR A 53 -3.82 17.06 2.80
CA THR A 53 -4.83 16.81 1.79
C THR A 53 -4.74 15.33 1.43
N ALA A 54 -5.88 14.63 1.35
CA ALA A 54 -5.95 13.16 1.18
C ALA A 54 -5.04 12.61 0.06
N THR A 55 -4.77 13.40 -0.98
CA THR A 55 -3.89 13.08 -2.11
C THR A 55 -2.40 12.94 -1.73
N GLU A 56 -1.93 13.65 -0.70
CA GLU A 56 -0.53 13.55 -0.23
C GLU A 56 -0.28 12.28 0.59
N VAL A 57 -1.30 11.74 1.26
CA VAL A 57 -1.24 10.45 1.97
C VAL A 57 -1.08 9.31 0.96
N ASP A 58 -1.90 9.32 -0.08
CA ASP A 58 -1.88 8.34 -1.17
C ASP A 58 -0.54 8.35 -1.95
N SER A 59 0.07 9.52 -2.13
CA SER A 59 1.34 9.66 -2.86
C SER A 59 2.57 9.25 -2.04
N ARG A 60 2.46 9.12 -0.70
CA ARG A 60 3.60 8.92 0.23
C ARG A 60 3.65 7.55 0.89
N ASP A 61 2.73 6.63 0.57
CA ASP A 61 2.78 5.21 0.91
C ASP A 61 3.76 4.29 0.11
N PRO A 62 4.46 4.72 -0.98
CA PRO A 62 5.24 3.75 -1.77
C PRO A 62 6.46 3.20 -1.04
N ARG A 63 7.04 3.93 -0.08
CA ARG A 63 8.19 3.42 0.71
C ARG A 63 7.80 2.27 1.65
N SER A 64 6.70 2.43 2.37
CA SER A 64 6.15 1.36 3.23
C SER A 64 5.81 0.12 2.40
N MET A 65 5.23 0.32 1.21
CA MET A 65 4.87 -0.76 0.30
C MET A 65 6.07 -1.49 -0.31
N VAL A 66 7.14 -0.79 -0.65
CA VAL A 66 8.39 -1.42 -1.12
C VAL A 66 8.95 -2.34 -0.03
N THR A 67 8.99 -1.87 1.22
CA THR A 67 9.45 -2.64 2.37
C THR A 67 8.53 -3.83 2.65
N ARG A 68 7.21 -3.63 2.61
CA ARG A 68 6.22 -4.70 2.76
C ARG A 68 6.36 -5.76 1.66
N ARG A 69 6.50 -5.36 0.40
CA ARG A 69 6.70 -6.28 -0.74
C ARG A 69 7.99 -7.08 -0.58
N LYS A 70 9.07 -6.44 -0.15
CA LYS A 70 10.35 -7.11 0.12
C LYS A 70 10.23 -8.10 1.29
N LYS A 71 9.62 -7.69 2.41
CA LYS A 71 9.35 -8.57 3.56
C LYS A 71 8.44 -9.74 3.18
N ALA A 72 7.32 -9.48 2.50
CA ALA A 72 6.43 -10.53 1.99
C ALA A 72 7.16 -11.52 1.08
N GLY A 73 8.06 -11.03 0.21
CA GLY A 73 8.92 -11.87 -0.62
C GLY A 73 9.83 -12.80 0.20
N TYR A 74 10.46 -12.28 1.26
CA TYR A 74 11.28 -13.09 2.18
C TYR A 74 10.46 -14.18 2.88
N TRP A 75 9.21 -13.89 3.26
CA TRP A 75 8.36 -14.82 3.99
C TRP A 75 7.62 -15.82 3.10
N ARG A 76 7.41 -15.50 1.82
CA ARG A 76 6.61 -16.33 0.90
C ARG A 76 7.13 -17.75 0.77
N HIS A 77 8.43 -17.93 0.54
CA HIS A 77 9.02 -19.25 0.35
C HIS A 77 9.12 -20.06 1.65
N PRO A 78 9.62 -19.50 2.77
CA PRO A 78 9.66 -20.21 4.05
C PRO A 78 8.29 -20.63 4.55
N ILE A 79 7.26 -19.79 4.41
CA ILE A 79 5.90 -20.16 4.82
C ILE A 79 5.37 -21.34 4.00
N ALA A 80 5.59 -21.33 2.68
CA ALA A 80 5.21 -22.46 1.84
C ALA A 80 5.90 -23.76 2.28
N ASP A 81 7.18 -23.67 2.67
CA ASP A 81 7.96 -24.82 3.14
C ASP A 81 7.46 -25.32 4.50
N MET A 82 7.18 -24.41 5.44
CA MET A 82 6.61 -24.75 6.75
C MET A 82 5.26 -25.44 6.61
N LEU A 83 4.36 -24.90 5.78
CA LEU A 83 3.05 -25.50 5.52
C LEU A 83 3.17 -26.87 4.85
N HIS A 84 4.13 -27.04 3.93
CA HIS A 84 4.39 -28.34 3.32
C HIS A 84 4.85 -29.37 4.36
N VAL A 85 5.76 -28.99 5.26
CA VAL A 85 6.19 -29.86 6.37
C VAL A 85 5.02 -30.20 7.30
N MET A 86 4.13 -29.25 7.58
CA MET A 86 2.92 -29.51 8.35
C MET A 86 2.00 -30.53 7.67
N LEU A 87 1.83 -30.47 6.34
CA LEU A 87 1.07 -31.47 5.58
C LEU A 87 1.73 -32.85 5.60
N LEU A 88 3.06 -32.92 5.53
CA LEU A 88 3.81 -34.18 5.65
C LEU A 88 3.65 -34.80 7.04
N LEU A 89 3.74 -33.99 8.10
CA LEU A 89 3.51 -34.44 9.47
C LEU A 89 2.07 -34.89 9.68
N ASP A 90 1.10 -34.18 9.08
CA ASP A 90 -0.31 -34.52 9.19
C ASP A 90 -0.61 -35.89 8.58
N ALA A 91 -0.12 -36.15 7.36
CA ALA A 91 -0.25 -37.44 6.70
C ALA A 91 0.39 -38.59 7.50
N GLN A 92 1.53 -38.32 8.15
CA GLN A 92 2.29 -39.34 8.88
C GLN A 92 1.74 -39.61 10.30
N LEU A 93 1.26 -38.59 10.99
CA LEU A 93 0.84 -38.69 12.41
C LEU A 93 -0.66 -38.91 12.59
N PHE A 94 -1.48 -38.38 11.67
CA PHE A 94 -2.95 -38.44 11.77
C PHE A 94 -3.58 -39.30 10.68
N GLU A 95 -2.77 -40.00 9.86
CA GLU A 95 -3.21 -40.86 8.76
C GLU A 95 -4.20 -40.17 7.81
N SER A 96 -4.03 -38.85 7.62
CA SER A 96 -4.88 -38.08 6.73
C SER A 96 -4.65 -38.55 5.28
N ARG A 97 -5.75 -38.80 4.56
CA ARG A 97 -5.73 -39.24 3.15
C ARG A 97 -5.48 -38.09 2.18
N ILE A 98 -4.54 -37.22 2.52
CA ILE A 98 -4.12 -36.10 1.68
C ILE A 98 -2.81 -36.49 0.98
N THR A 99 -2.59 -35.98 -0.22
CA THR A 99 -1.27 -36.00 -0.86
C THR A 99 -0.59 -34.68 -0.50
N PRO A 100 0.48 -34.68 0.31
CA PRO A 100 1.16 -33.44 0.69
C PRO A 100 1.73 -32.75 -0.55
N ASP A 101 1.29 -31.53 -0.80
CA ASP A 101 1.78 -30.68 -1.87
C ASP A 101 2.25 -29.34 -1.30
N ARG A 102 3.13 -28.63 -2.01
CA ARG A 102 3.65 -27.35 -1.55
C ARG A 102 2.65 -26.24 -1.91
N PRO A 103 2.04 -25.55 -0.92
CA PRO A 103 1.05 -24.54 -1.21
C PRO A 103 1.67 -23.29 -1.86
N ARG A 104 0.92 -22.66 -2.77
CA ARG A 104 1.23 -21.33 -3.29
C ARG A 104 0.77 -20.28 -2.29
N VAL A 105 1.72 -19.50 -1.75
CA VAL A 105 1.43 -18.41 -0.82
C VAL A 105 1.39 -17.09 -1.58
N GLU A 106 0.26 -16.39 -1.52
CA GLU A 106 0.10 -15.06 -2.08
C GLU A 106 -0.23 -14.05 -0.97
N PHE A 107 0.52 -12.95 -0.94
CA PHE A 107 0.22 -11.82 -0.07
C PHE A 107 -0.54 -10.80 -0.90
N GLY A 108 -1.77 -10.46 -0.50
CA GLY A 108 -2.54 -9.41 -1.14
C GLY A 108 -1.82 -8.06 -1.10
N ASP A 109 -1.98 -7.25 -2.14
CA ASP A 109 -1.46 -5.88 -2.12
C ASP A 109 -2.17 -5.12 -0.99
N GLY A 110 -1.37 -4.46 -0.17
CA GLY A 110 -1.79 -3.94 1.15
C GLY A 110 -2.56 -2.63 1.08
N ILE A 111 -2.67 -2.09 -0.13
CA ILE A 111 -3.42 -0.89 -0.45
C ILE A 111 -4.41 -1.32 -1.51
N ALA A 112 -5.69 -1.24 -1.20
CA ALA A 112 -6.66 -1.03 -2.25
C ALA A 112 -6.29 0.32 -2.86
N GLU A 113 -5.79 0.34 -4.11
CA GLU A 113 -5.68 1.60 -4.84
C GLU A 113 -7.00 2.35 -4.64
N SER A 114 -6.91 3.65 -4.30
CA SER A 114 -8.12 4.42 -4.09
C SER A 114 -8.94 4.34 -5.38
N ALA A 115 -10.22 4.00 -5.28
CA ALA A 115 -11.09 3.80 -6.44
C ALA A 115 -11.08 5.02 -7.38
N GLU A 116 -10.78 6.20 -6.82
CA GLU A 116 -10.56 7.45 -7.55
C GLU A 116 -9.32 7.42 -8.46
N GLN A 117 -8.16 6.95 -7.98
CA GLN A 117 -6.95 6.84 -8.80
C GLN A 117 -7.12 5.83 -9.94
N THR A 118 -7.74 4.68 -9.65
CA THR A 118 -8.03 3.67 -10.66
C THR A 118 -9.00 4.24 -11.72
N ALA A 119 -10.03 5.00 -11.30
CA ALA A 119 -10.97 5.65 -12.22
C ALA A 119 -10.29 6.70 -13.12
N ILE A 120 -9.44 7.56 -12.55
CA ILE A 120 -8.68 8.58 -13.32
C ILE A 120 -7.76 7.91 -14.34
N THR A 121 -7.05 6.87 -13.93
CA THR A 121 -6.16 6.10 -14.80
C THR A 121 -6.93 5.43 -15.94
N LEU A 122 -8.08 4.82 -15.63
CA LEU A 122 -8.95 4.20 -16.63
C LEU A 122 -9.54 5.21 -17.61
N ASP A 123 -9.97 6.40 -17.15
CA ASP A 123 -10.46 7.47 -18.03
C ASP A 123 -9.35 7.96 -18.97
N LEU A 124 -8.13 8.18 -18.46
CA LEU A 124 -7.00 8.59 -19.27
C LEU A 124 -6.65 7.56 -20.35
N LEU A 125 -6.58 6.28 -19.99
CA LEU A 125 -6.32 5.18 -20.93
C LEU A 125 -7.44 5.03 -21.97
N ASN A 126 -8.69 5.25 -21.57
CA ASN A 126 -9.85 5.21 -22.45
C ASN A 126 -9.82 6.37 -23.46
N ARG A 127 -9.53 7.59 -23.02
CA ARG A 127 -9.40 8.77 -23.90
C ARG A 127 -8.24 8.64 -24.89
N ALA A 128 -7.14 8.02 -24.47
CA ALA A 128 -6.01 7.73 -25.34
C ALA A 128 -6.28 6.60 -26.35
N GLY A 129 -7.40 5.87 -26.22
CA GLY A 129 -7.69 4.69 -27.04
C GLY A 129 -6.70 3.54 -26.86
N ALA A 130 -5.99 3.51 -25.73
CA ALA A 130 -4.85 2.60 -25.50
C ALA A 130 -5.27 1.21 -25.01
N VAL A 131 -6.52 1.04 -24.56
CA VAL A 131 -7.01 -0.19 -23.93
C VAL A 131 -8.39 -0.58 -24.44
N SER A 132 -8.61 -1.89 -24.60
CA SER A 132 -9.92 -2.45 -24.95
C SER A 132 -10.88 -2.45 -23.74
N THR A 133 -12.19 -2.59 -23.99
CA THR A 133 -13.19 -2.74 -22.91
C THR A 133 -12.89 -3.94 -22.01
N ALA A 134 -12.45 -5.07 -22.57
CA ALA A 134 -12.03 -6.24 -21.79
C ALA A 134 -10.83 -5.94 -20.90
N THR A 135 -9.85 -5.20 -21.42
CA THR A 135 -8.67 -4.78 -20.64
C THR A 135 -9.06 -3.84 -19.51
N LYS A 136 -10.00 -2.91 -19.72
CA LYS A 136 -10.51 -2.01 -18.66
C LYS A 136 -11.17 -2.79 -17.53
N VAL A 137 -12.04 -3.74 -17.86
CA VAL A 137 -12.71 -4.61 -16.88
C VAL A 137 -11.70 -5.46 -16.09
N LYS A 138 -10.66 -5.98 -16.77
CA LYS A 138 -9.60 -6.75 -16.12
C LYS A 138 -8.70 -5.90 -15.21
N ILE A 139 -8.40 -4.65 -15.59
CA ILE A 139 -7.65 -3.71 -14.75
C ILE A 139 -8.46 -3.37 -13.49
N LEU A 140 -9.77 -3.11 -13.65
CA LEU A 140 -10.65 -2.83 -12.52
C LEU A 140 -10.82 -4.04 -11.59
N ASN A 141 -10.85 -5.26 -12.15
CA ASN A 141 -11.05 -6.50 -11.40
C ASN A 141 -9.96 -7.54 -11.70
N PRO A 142 -8.74 -7.38 -11.15
CA PRO A 142 -7.60 -8.25 -11.48
C PRO A 142 -7.79 -9.71 -11.08
N SER A 143 -8.61 -9.98 -10.07
CA SER A 143 -8.88 -11.33 -9.55
C SER A 143 -9.96 -12.10 -10.34
N TRP A 144 -10.66 -11.45 -11.26
CA TRP A 144 -11.73 -12.10 -12.03
C TRP A 144 -11.16 -13.04 -13.08
N ASP A 145 -11.83 -14.16 -13.29
CA ASP A 145 -11.52 -15.07 -14.38
C ASP A 145 -11.93 -14.48 -15.74
N ASP A 146 -11.42 -15.06 -16.81
CA ASP A 146 -11.68 -14.53 -18.16
C ASP A 146 -13.14 -14.69 -18.56
N THR A 147 -13.86 -15.65 -18.00
CA THR A 147 -15.30 -15.84 -18.23
C THR A 147 -16.15 -14.72 -17.64
N ALA A 148 -15.88 -14.31 -16.40
CA ALA A 148 -16.54 -13.20 -15.74
C ALA A 148 -16.24 -11.87 -16.46
N VAL A 149 -15.00 -11.69 -16.92
CA VAL A 149 -14.61 -10.51 -17.70
C VAL A 149 -15.39 -10.43 -19.01
N GLN A 150 -15.53 -11.54 -19.74
CA GLN A 150 -16.29 -11.55 -20.99
C GLN A 150 -17.80 -11.30 -20.78
N ALA A 151 -18.38 -11.83 -19.70
CA ALA A 151 -19.77 -11.58 -19.35
C ALA A 151 -20.03 -10.08 -19.10
N GLU A 152 -19.13 -9.43 -18.37
CA GLU A 152 -19.21 -8.00 -18.09
C GLU A 152 -19.03 -7.16 -19.35
N VAL A 153 -18.08 -7.51 -20.21
CA VAL A 153 -17.88 -6.82 -21.49
C VAL A 153 -19.13 -6.93 -22.36
N ALA A 154 -19.76 -8.10 -22.40
CA ALA A 154 -20.99 -8.31 -23.15
C ALA A 154 -22.15 -7.45 -22.60
N ALA A 155 -22.27 -7.33 -21.28
CA ALA A 155 -23.24 -6.46 -20.64
C ALA A 155 -23.00 -4.98 -21.02
N ILE A 156 -21.76 -4.51 -20.91
CA ILE A 156 -21.37 -3.14 -21.27
C ILE A 156 -21.67 -2.84 -22.75
N LEU A 157 -21.37 -3.77 -23.65
CA LEU A 157 -21.62 -3.60 -25.09
C LEU A 157 -23.12 -3.59 -25.43
N ALA A 158 -23.92 -4.38 -24.70
CA ALA A 158 -25.37 -4.37 -24.82
C ALA A 158 -25.98 -3.05 -24.32
N GLU A 159 -25.48 -2.51 -23.20
CA GLU A 159 -25.93 -1.22 -22.64
C GLU A 159 -25.51 -0.01 -23.50
N THR A 160 -24.29 -0.04 -24.04
CA THR A 160 -23.75 1.07 -24.85
C THR A 160 -24.34 1.09 -26.27
N GLY A 161 -25.07 0.03 -26.68
CA GLY A 161 -25.60 -0.11 -28.03
C GLY A 161 -24.50 -0.31 -29.11
N ALA A 162 -23.23 -0.47 -28.71
CA ALA A 162 -22.12 -0.71 -29.62
C ALA A 162 -22.14 -2.10 -30.27
N ALA A 163 -22.98 -3.01 -29.74
CA ALA A 163 -23.31 -4.29 -30.36
C ALA A 163 -24.48 -4.20 -31.37
N ALA A 164 -25.09 -3.02 -31.54
CA ALA A 164 -26.16 -2.83 -32.53
C ALA A 164 -25.55 -2.91 -33.95
N PRO A 165 -26.11 -3.76 -34.84
CA PRO A 165 -25.70 -3.81 -36.24
C PRO A 165 -25.85 -2.42 -36.89
N ASP A 166 -24.88 -2.05 -37.72
CA ASP A 166 -24.90 -0.79 -38.47
C ASP A 166 -26.19 -0.68 -39.32
N PRO A 167 -27.04 0.35 -39.10
CA PRO A 167 -28.31 0.50 -39.81
C PRO A 167 -28.18 0.85 -41.30
N VAL A 168 -26.98 1.16 -41.83
CA VAL A 168 -26.80 1.52 -43.25
C VAL A 168 -26.37 0.37 -44.18
N GLY A 169 -26.34 -0.89 -43.69
CA GLY A 169 -25.94 -2.06 -44.48
C GLY A 169 -26.95 -2.55 -45.53
N SER A 170 -28.15 -1.97 -45.66
CA SER A 170 -29.16 -2.40 -46.63
C SER A 170 -29.67 -1.26 -47.52
N PHE A 171 -28.85 -0.82 -48.47
CA PHE A 171 -29.36 -0.16 -49.68
C PHE A 171 -29.37 -1.18 -50.82
N PRO A 172 -30.54 -1.62 -51.33
CA PRO A 172 -30.60 -2.35 -52.58
C PRO A 172 -30.22 -1.40 -53.74
N THR A 173 -29.29 -1.86 -54.59
CA THR A 173 -28.91 -1.22 -55.86
C THR A 173 -30.06 -1.18 -56.85
#